data_AF-A0A7C3WJT0-F1
#
_entry.id   AF-A0A7C3WJT0-F1
#
_cell.length_a   1.000
_cell.length_b   1.000
_cell.length_c   1.000
_cell.angle_alpha   90.00
_cell.angle_beta   90.00
_cell.angle_gamma   90.00
#
_symmetry.space_group_name_H-M   'P 1'
#
loop_
_entity.id
_entity.type
_entity.pdbx_description
1 polymer ?
#
loop_
_entity_poly.entity_id
_entity_poly.type
_entity_poly.pdbx_seq_one_letter_code
_entity_poly.pdbx_strand_id
1 'polypeptide(L)'
;MNASKEPWQDKSTPGGSPGASSADGLLPPGQASTRQPPDAQPPGPAQVCPRIEACPCPTGQPPDPHPQPPPHPQIPQRVICSENSSPPAPGRPSRIAPGCLSGELSPACPMDPAAVPARSSVSAEPIDWARLIGWLQQARRVVVVTHVRPDCDALGSSLALGSLLERMGKQVLLVGPFDVPPGFRFLDPDGLFRRFGRDVQPPELEQADLVVIVDTSAWAQLGEAAQWIRTTRMPKIVLDHHLSSEDLGAEEFKDPTAEATGRLVYELACRWGIPLDRMSAVQLFAA
;
A
#
# COMPACT_ATOMS: atom_id res chain seq x y z
N MET A 1 36.61 -49.82 -29.63
CA MET A 1 36.37 -51.10 -28.94
C MET A 1 35.48 -50.80 -27.74
N ASN A 2 34.17 -51.05 -27.89
CA ASN A 2 33.50 -52.26 -27.35
C ASN A 2 33.45 -52.23 -25.80
N ALA A 3 32.34 -52.47 -25.13
CA ALA A 3 31.02 -52.92 -25.51
C ALA A 3 30.22 -53.02 -24.18
N SER A 4 28.91 -52.73 -24.20
CA SER A 4 27.86 -53.71 -23.83
C SER A 4 27.68 -53.99 -22.33
N LYS A 5 26.53 -54.40 -21.79
CA LYS A 5 25.15 -54.67 -22.22
C LYS A 5 24.37 -54.96 -20.90
N GLU A 6 23.07 -54.74 -20.91
CA GLU A 6 22.06 -55.24 -19.94
C GLU A 6 21.99 -56.80 -19.90
N PRO A 7 20.92 -57.51 -19.46
CA PRO A 7 19.79 -57.27 -18.49
C PRO A 7 19.51 -58.50 -17.56
N TRP A 8 18.54 -58.41 -16.62
CA TRP A 8 17.59 -59.49 -16.18
C TRP A 8 16.66 -58.97 -15.05
N GLN A 9 15.31 -58.85 -15.14
CA GLN A 9 14.20 -59.84 -15.20
C GLN A 9 14.13 -60.79 -13.97
N ASP A 10 13.01 -61.16 -13.32
CA ASP A 10 11.54 -61.13 -13.56
C ASP A 10 10.80 -61.65 -12.28
N LYS A 11 9.44 -61.54 -12.28
CA LYS A 11 8.38 -62.32 -11.57
C LYS A 11 7.88 -61.73 -10.23
N SER A 12 6.58 -61.56 -9.95
CA SER A 12 5.33 -62.06 -10.56
C SER A 12 4.11 -61.38 -9.90
N THR A 13 3.01 -61.21 -10.66
CA THR A 13 1.64 -60.81 -10.24
C THR A 13 0.84 -62.00 -9.67
N PRO A 14 -0.39 -61.82 -9.10
CA PRO A 14 -1.65 -61.66 -9.87
C PRO A 14 -2.52 -60.50 -9.31
N GLY A 15 -3.35 -59.77 -10.09
CA GLY A 15 -4.59 -60.21 -10.77
C GLY A 15 -5.78 -60.08 -9.80
N GLY A 16 -6.95 -59.51 -10.06
CA GLY A 16 -7.65 -58.95 -11.22
C GLY A 16 -9.10 -58.62 -10.77
N SER A 17 -9.74 -57.64 -11.42
CA SER A 17 -11.06 -57.02 -11.17
C SER A 17 -12.28 -57.95 -11.49
N PRO A 18 -13.49 -57.44 -11.82
CA PRO A 18 -14.56 -56.78 -11.03
C PRO A 18 -15.90 -57.56 -11.09
N GLY A 19 -16.98 -57.10 -10.43
CA GLY A 19 -18.33 -57.65 -10.64
C GLY A 19 -19.46 -56.83 -10.00
N ALA A 20 -20.43 -56.45 -10.82
CA ALA A 20 -21.66 -55.72 -10.47
C ALA A 20 -22.84 -56.67 -10.19
N SER A 21 -23.81 -56.24 -9.37
CA SER A 21 -25.26 -56.52 -9.56
C SER A 21 -26.11 -55.92 -8.42
N SER A 22 -26.97 -54.97 -8.81
CA SER A 22 -28.37 -54.72 -8.46
C SER A 22 -29.00 -55.34 -7.19
N ALA A 23 -29.67 -54.51 -6.38
CA ALA A 23 -30.99 -54.78 -5.80
C ALA A 23 -31.65 -53.50 -5.23
N ASP A 24 -32.97 -53.46 -5.39
CA ASP A 24 -33.94 -52.42 -5.06
C ASP A 24 -33.97 -51.91 -3.61
N GLY A 25 -34.44 -50.68 -3.42
CA GLY A 25 -34.82 -50.17 -2.10
C GLY A 25 -35.40 -48.76 -2.14
N LEU A 26 -36.73 -48.67 -2.20
CA LEU A 26 -37.54 -47.45 -2.12
C LEU A 26 -37.29 -46.61 -0.83
N LEU A 27 -37.52 -45.29 -0.98
CA LEU A 27 -37.64 -44.25 0.06
C LEU A 27 -38.47 -44.64 1.30
N PRO A 28 -38.23 -43.96 2.44
CA PRO A 28 -39.19 -42.92 2.83
C PRO A 28 -38.55 -41.54 3.14
N PRO A 29 -39.30 -40.43 2.94
CA PRO A 29 -38.83 -39.07 3.22
C PRO A 29 -39.04 -38.69 4.69
N GLY A 30 -38.02 -38.13 5.33
CA GLY A 30 -38.03 -37.75 6.75
C GLY A 30 -37.53 -36.33 6.98
N GLN A 31 -38.48 -35.40 7.00
CA GLN A 31 -38.52 -34.15 7.76
C GLN A 31 -37.44 -33.08 7.50
N ALA A 32 -37.86 -32.08 6.74
CA ALA A 32 -37.27 -30.74 6.74
C ALA A 32 -37.38 -30.13 8.14
N SER A 33 -36.25 -29.86 8.78
CA SER A 33 -36.18 -29.06 10.01
C SER A 33 -36.20 -27.58 9.62
N THR A 34 -37.38 -26.99 9.64
CA THR A 34 -37.58 -25.54 9.67
C THR A 34 -37.08 -25.02 11.02
N ARG A 35 -35.85 -24.51 11.10
CA ARG A 35 -35.45 -23.66 12.22
C ARG A 35 -36.05 -22.28 12.01
N GLN A 36 -37.08 -21.97 12.79
CA GLN A 36 -37.55 -20.59 12.99
C GLN A 36 -36.40 -19.76 13.58
N PRO A 37 -36.17 -18.52 13.11
CA PRO A 37 -35.32 -17.57 13.81
C PRO A 37 -35.98 -17.15 15.13
N PRO A 38 -35.21 -16.89 16.20
CA PRO A 38 -35.78 -16.44 17.47
C PRO A 38 -36.38 -15.04 17.34
N ASP A 39 -37.52 -14.85 18.00
CA ASP A 39 -38.29 -13.62 18.06
C ASP A 39 -37.42 -12.40 18.43
N ALA A 40 -37.44 -11.39 17.57
CA ALA A 40 -36.90 -10.08 17.85
C ALA A 40 -37.82 -9.36 18.86
N GLN A 41 -37.35 -9.20 20.09
CA GLN A 41 -37.98 -8.29 21.05
C GLN A 41 -37.85 -6.84 20.56
N PRO A 42 -38.92 -6.03 20.66
CA PRO A 42 -38.85 -4.61 20.31
C PRO A 42 -37.96 -3.86 21.30
N PRO A 43 -37.18 -2.85 20.86
CA PRO A 43 -36.37 -2.04 21.76
C PRO A 43 -37.26 -1.27 22.74
N GLY A 44 -36.99 -1.42 24.03
CA GLY A 44 -37.60 -0.62 25.09
C GLY A 44 -37.29 0.88 24.94
N PRO A 45 -38.11 1.76 25.55
CA PRO A 45 -37.97 3.20 25.38
C PRO A 45 -36.61 3.71 25.87
N ALA A 46 -36.03 4.62 25.10
CA ALA A 46 -34.77 5.29 25.37
C ALA A 46 -34.76 5.90 26.78
N GLN A 47 -33.84 5.46 27.62
CA GLN A 47 -33.59 6.09 28.91
C GLN A 47 -32.94 7.46 28.66
N VAL A 48 -33.66 8.49 29.09
CA VAL A 48 -33.22 9.88 29.11
C VAL A 48 -32.08 10.01 30.12
N CYS A 49 -30.91 10.48 29.66
CA CYS A 49 -29.80 10.86 30.54
C CYS A 49 -30.26 11.93 31.54
N PRO A 50 -30.10 11.73 32.86
CA PRO A 50 -30.37 12.79 33.81
C PRO A 50 -29.33 13.91 33.67
N ARG A 51 -29.81 15.15 33.59
CA ARG A 51 -29.04 16.39 33.70
C ARG A 51 -28.13 16.32 34.92
N ILE A 52 -26.82 16.47 34.70
CA ILE A 52 -25.87 16.73 35.78
C ILE A 52 -26.12 18.17 36.25
N GLU A 53 -26.67 18.29 37.45
CA GLU A 53 -26.73 19.53 38.22
C GLU A 53 -25.31 19.99 38.61
N ALA A 54 -25.18 21.31 38.72
CA ALA A 54 -23.94 22.04 38.95
C ALA A 54 -23.16 21.58 40.18
N CYS A 55 -21.86 21.32 40.01
CA CYS A 55 -20.90 21.27 41.13
C CYS A 55 -20.62 22.70 41.64
N PRO A 56 -20.64 22.94 42.97
CA PRO A 56 -20.25 24.22 43.54
C PRO A 56 -18.72 24.39 43.56
N CYS A 57 -18.24 25.54 43.08
CA CYS A 57 -16.85 25.97 43.23
C CYS A 57 -16.47 26.18 44.71
N PRO A 58 -15.31 25.69 45.17
CA PRO A 58 -14.62 26.27 46.31
C PRO A 58 -13.81 27.48 45.84
N THR A 59 -14.12 28.64 46.42
CA THR A 59 -13.35 29.87 46.31
C THR A 59 -12.03 29.75 47.08
N GLY A 60 -10.93 30.20 46.46
CA GLY A 60 -9.78 30.74 47.19
C GLY A 60 -8.47 29.96 47.13
N GLN A 61 -7.74 30.08 46.01
CA GLN A 61 -6.27 30.12 46.00
C GLN A 61 -5.80 30.67 44.64
N PRO A 62 -4.87 31.65 44.58
CA PRO A 62 -4.28 32.07 43.32
C PRO A 62 -3.39 30.95 42.75
N PRO A 63 -3.36 30.73 41.42
CA PRO A 63 -2.49 29.73 40.82
C PRO A 63 -1.02 30.14 40.93
N ASP A 64 -0.16 29.16 41.23
CA ASP A 64 1.30 29.30 41.20
C ASP A 64 1.78 29.77 39.81
N PRO A 65 2.84 30.59 39.73
CA PRO A 65 3.38 31.02 38.45
C PRO A 65 3.96 29.82 37.69
N HIS A 66 3.48 29.62 36.46
CA HIS A 66 3.98 28.59 35.54
C HIS A 66 5.52 28.64 35.41
N PRO A 67 6.20 27.49 35.43
CA PRO A 67 7.63 27.45 35.14
C PRO A 67 7.87 27.86 33.68
N GLN A 68 8.78 28.80 33.47
CA GLN A 68 9.22 29.27 32.16
C GLN A 68 9.78 28.09 31.34
N PRO A 69 9.52 28.02 30.02
CA PRO A 69 10.13 27.02 29.17
C PRO A 69 11.66 27.18 29.15
N PRO A 70 12.44 26.08 29.06
CA PRO A 70 13.89 26.17 29.00
C PRO A 70 14.34 26.91 27.72
N PRO A 71 15.46 27.65 27.77
CA PRO A 71 15.96 28.37 26.61
C PRO A 71 16.32 27.40 25.47
N HIS A 72 16.06 27.83 24.23
CA HIS A 72 16.44 27.11 23.02
C HIS A 72 17.95 26.78 23.03
N PRO A 73 18.36 25.57 22.61
CA PRO A 73 19.78 25.24 22.46
C PRO A 73 20.40 26.17 21.41
N GLN A 74 21.49 26.83 21.79
CA GLN A 74 22.26 27.67 20.89
C GLN A 74 22.88 26.80 19.80
N ILE A 75 22.56 27.10 18.54
CA ILE A 75 23.21 26.51 17.37
C ILE A 75 24.67 26.99 17.36
N PRO A 76 25.68 26.11 17.48
CA PRO A 76 27.06 26.53 17.36
C PRO A 76 27.33 27.03 15.93
N GLN A 77 27.87 28.25 15.85
CA GLN A 77 28.31 28.84 14.59
C GLN A 77 29.47 28.02 14.00
N ARG A 78 29.35 27.71 12.70
CA ARG A 78 30.45 27.48 11.74
C ARG A 78 31.56 26.51 12.18
N VAL A 79 31.48 25.28 11.69
CA VAL A 79 32.69 24.50 11.36
C VAL A 79 33.25 25.06 10.05
N ILE A 80 34.29 25.89 10.17
CA ILE A 80 35.14 26.31 9.05
C ILE A 80 36.12 25.16 8.81
N CYS A 81 35.94 24.42 7.72
CA CYS A 81 36.99 23.54 7.20
C CYS A 81 38.12 24.42 6.65
N SER A 82 39.32 24.23 7.18
CA SER A 82 40.54 24.91 6.79
C SER A 82 40.88 24.68 5.32
N GLU A 83 41.16 25.77 4.62
CA GLU A 83 41.67 25.82 3.26
C GLU A 83 43.08 25.20 3.15
N ASN A 84 43.33 24.50 2.05
CA ASN A 84 44.63 24.47 1.40
C ASN A 84 44.45 24.03 -0.06
N SER A 85 44.37 24.98 -0.99
CA SER A 85 45.02 24.98 -2.32
C SER A 85 44.51 26.16 -3.16
N SER A 86 45.45 26.97 -3.64
CA SER A 86 45.26 28.23 -4.39
C SER A 86 44.52 28.09 -5.74
N PRO A 87 44.00 29.20 -6.32
CA PRO A 87 42.94 29.20 -7.33
C PRO A 87 43.45 29.46 -8.77
N PRO A 88 42.61 29.26 -9.81
CA PRO A 88 42.75 29.96 -11.08
C PRO A 88 41.92 31.26 -11.14
N ALA A 89 42.40 32.19 -11.98
CA ALA A 89 42.07 33.62 -12.07
C ALA A 89 40.68 33.96 -12.70
N PRO A 90 40.25 35.25 -12.72
CA PRO A 90 38.84 35.65 -12.56
C PRO A 90 38.09 36.01 -13.86
N GLY A 91 36.75 35.92 -13.82
CA GLY A 91 35.85 36.38 -14.88
C GLY A 91 34.50 36.90 -14.34
N ARG A 92 34.48 38.20 -14.04
CA ARG A 92 33.40 39.22 -13.89
C ARG A 92 31.97 38.91 -13.36
N PRO A 93 31.34 39.89 -12.66
CA PRO A 93 30.14 39.69 -11.85
C PRO A 93 28.83 40.13 -12.53
N SER A 94 27.71 39.58 -12.08
CA SER A 94 26.40 40.25 -12.20
C SER A 94 25.64 40.18 -10.87
N ARG A 95 25.00 41.31 -10.57
CA ARG A 95 24.43 41.76 -9.29
C ARG A 95 23.19 40.96 -8.89
N ILE A 96 23.04 40.68 -7.60
CA ILE A 96 21.73 40.43 -6.97
C ILE A 96 21.42 41.66 -6.11
N ALA A 97 20.31 42.33 -6.41
CA ALA A 97 19.76 43.38 -5.58
C ALA A 97 18.90 42.77 -4.45
N PRO A 98 18.89 43.33 -3.23
CA PRO A 98 18.03 42.88 -2.15
C PRO A 98 16.68 43.60 -2.24
N GLY A 99 15.57 42.87 -2.09
CA GLY A 99 14.26 43.50 -2.00
C GLY A 99 13.10 42.54 -1.81
N CYS A 100 12.41 42.73 -0.68
CA CYS A 100 10.98 42.51 -0.46
C CYS A 100 10.52 41.11 -0.01
N LEU A 101 10.64 40.91 1.31
CA LEU A 101 9.60 40.30 2.13
C LEU A 101 8.29 41.09 1.97
N SER A 102 7.23 40.44 1.47
CA SER A 102 5.80 40.61 1.80
C SER A 102 4.93 40.08 0.65
N GLY A 103 3.97 39.21 0.94
CA GLY A 103 2.81 38.99 0.06
C GLY A 103 2.48 37.53 -0.26
N GLU A 104 1.45 37.05 0.42
CA GLU A 104 0.43 36.07 -0.02
C GLU A 104 0.83 34.71 -0.61
N LEU A 105 0.35 33.66 0.05
CA LEU A 105 0.16 32.33 -0.53
C LEU A 105 -0.84 32.44 -1.70
N SER A 106 -0.34 32.26 -2.92
CA SER A 106 -1.16 32.02 -4.12
C SER A 106 -0.81 30.65 -4.73
N PRO A 107 -1.72 30.07 -5.53
CA PRO A 107 -2.13 28.67 -5.38
C PRO A 107 -1.43 27.72 -6.34
N ALA A 108 -1.72 26.42 -6.12
CA ALA A 108 -1.57 25.25 -6.99
C ALA A 108 -0.60 25.35 -8.18
N CYS A 109 0.34 24.41 -8.23
CA CYS A 109 1.23 24.17 -9.38
C CYS A 109 0.50 24.38 -10.72
N PRO A 110 0.94 25.32 -11.57
CA PRO A 110 0.49 25.33 -12.96
C PRO A 110 1.16 24.16 -13.67
N MET A 111 0.47 23.03 -13.74
CA MET A 111 0.80 21.99 -14.71
C MET A 111 0.23 22.45 -16.04
N ASP A 112 1.09 22.93 -16.93
CA ASP A 112 0.78 23.03 -18.35
C ASP A 112 0.77 21.60 -18.92
N PRO A 113 -0.39 21.04 -19.34
CA PRO A 113 -0.44 19.70 -19.92
C PRO A 113 0.32 19.59 -21.25
N ALA A 114 0.78 20.70 -21.83
CA ALA A 114 1.51 20.74 -23.10
C ALA A 114 3.05 20.72 -22.97
N ALA A 115 3.62 20.69 -21.75
CA ALA A 115 5.07 20.80 -21.55
C ALA A 115 5.83 19.45 -21.44
N VAL A 116 5.20 18.33 -21.79
CA VAL A 116 5.95 17.07 -22.02
C VAL A 116 6.46 17.09 -23.46
N PRO A 117 7.78 17.24 -23.72
CA PRO A 117 8.27 17.20 -25.08
C PRO A 117 7.97 15.83 -25.69
N ALA A 118 7.25 15.82 -26.82
CA ALA A 118 7.02 14.62 -27.61
C ALA A 118 8.38 14.06 -28.08
N ARG A 119 8.94 13.11 -27.33
CA ARG A 119 10.13 12.37 -27.76
C ARG A 119 9.69 11.30 -28.76
N SER A 120 9.92 11.59 -30.03
CA SER A 120 9.81 10.64 -31.13
C SER A 120 11.00 9.68 -31.13
N SER A 121 10.87 8.59 -30.39
CA SER A 121 11.53 7.30 -30.65
C SER A 121 10.95 6.32 -29.63
N VAL A 122 10.16 5.33 -30.08
CA VAL A 122 9.57 4.33 -29.17
C VAL A 122 10.68 3.36 -28.73
N SER A 123 11.50 3.80 -27.77
CA SER A 123 11.98 2.87 -26.74
C SER A 123 10.72 2.40 -26.02
N ALA A 124 10.44 1.10 -26.05
CA ALA A 124 9.32 0.55 -25.29
C ALA A 124 9.48 1.00 -23.83
N GLU A 125 8.54 1.80 -23.33
CA GLU A 125 8.54 2.16 -21.92
C GLU A 125 8.47 0.85 -21.11
N PRO A 126 9.21 0.76 -20.00
CA PRO A 126 9.28 -0.47 -19.20
C PRO A 126 7.91 -0.90 -18.65
N ILE A 127 6.98 0.04 -18.49
CA ILE A 127 5.62 -0.18 -18.02
C ILE A 127 4.62 0.22 -19.11
N ASP A 128 3.65 -0.65 -19.41
CA ASP A 128 2.44 -0.29 -20.17
C ASP A 128 1.45 0.45 -19.27
N TRP A 129 1.60 1.77 -19.22
CA TRP A 129 0.79 2.63 -18.34
C TRP A 129 -0.69 2.66 -18.71
N ALA A 130 -1.03 2.55 -19.99
CA ALA A 130 -2.42 2.52 -20.43
C ALA A 130 -3.11 1.27 -19.90
N ARG A 131 -2.41 0.13 -19.93
CA ARG A 131 -2.90 -1.14 -19.41
C ARG A 131 -3.02 -1.13 -17.88
N LEU A 132 -2.03 -0.61 -17.16
CA LEU A 132 -2.11 -0.42 -15.70
C LEU A 132 -3.30 0.45 -15.30
N ILE A 133 -3.45 1.61 -15.94
CA ILE A 133 -4.58 2.51 -15.70
C ILE A 133 -5.91 1.80 -16.02
N GLY A 134 -5.97 0.99 -17.07
CA GLY A 134 -7.14 0.20 -17.42
C GLY A 134 -7.58 -0.77 -16.31
N TRP A 135 -6.64 -1.52 -15.74
CA TRP A 135 -6.90 -2.38 -14.57
C TRP A 135 -7.45 -1.57 -13.39
N LEU A 136 -6.78 -0.47 -13.05
CA LEU A 136 -7.17 0.36 -11.93
C LEU A 136 -8.54 1.01 -12.17
N GLN A 137 -8.85 1.48 -13.37
CA GLN A 137 -10.15 2.07 -13.73
C GLN A 137 -11.32 1.10 -13.56
N GLN A 138 -11.14 -0.17 -13.95
CA GLN A 138 -12.18 -1.20 -13.87
C GLN A 138 -12.49 -1.63 -12.43
N ALA A 139 -11.49 -1.58 -11.54
CA ALA A 139 -11.63 -1.95 -10.14
C ALA A 139 -12.43 -0.90 -9.34
N ARG A 140 -13.29 -1.36 -8.42
CA ARG A 140 -14.03 -0.52 -7.47
C ARG A 140 -13.53 -0.68 -6.05
N ARG A 141 -13.08 -1.87 -5.66
CA ARG A 141 -12.65 -2.22 -4.31
C ARG A 141 -11.27 -2.86 -4.38
N VAL A 142 -10.26 -2.10 -3.99
CA VAL A 142 -8.86 -2.46 -4.19
C VAL A 142 -8.22 -2.80 -2.85
N VAL A 143 -7.53 -3.94 -2.79
CA VAL A 143 -6.61 -4.23 -1.68
C VAL A 143 -5.20 -3.94 -2.13
N VAL A 144 -4.50 -3.07 -1.41
CA VAL A 144 -3.08 -2.78 -1.64
C VAL A 144 -2.28 -3.52 -0.58
N VAL A 145 -1.31 -4.33 -1.01
CA VAL A 145 -0.43 -5.11 -0.14
C VAL A 145 1.01 -4.76 -0.42
N THR A 146 1.83 -4.66 0.63
CA THR A 146 3.29 -4.50 0.51
C THR A 146 4.04 -5.50 1.39
N HIS A 147 5.36 -5.47 1.37
CA HIS A 147 6.22 -6.47 2.00
C HIS A 147 6.30 -6.37 3.54
N VAL A 148 6.73 -7.46 4.17
CA VAL A 148 6.81 -7.66 5.63
C VAL A 148 7.70 -6.69 6.40
N ARG A 149 8.70 -6.08 5.76
CA ARG A 149 9.66 -5.20 6.41
C ARG A 149 9.45 -3.77 5.90
N PRO A 150 8.43 -3.05 6.39
CA PRO A 150 8.08 -1.75 5.82
C PRO A 150 9.24 -0.77 5.95
N ASP A 151 9.53 -0.09 4.85
CA ASP A 151 10.40 1.07 4.78
C ASP A 151 9.60 2.26 4.20
N CYS A 152 10.30 3.34 3.85
CA CYS A 152 9.64 4.51 3.31
C CYS A 152 9.05 4.27 1.92
N ASP A 153 9.66 3.43 1.09
CA ASP A 153 9.18 3.17 -0.28
C ASP A 153 7.89 2.35 -0.23
N ALA A 154 7.92 1.20 0.44
CA ALA A 154 6.76 0.34 0.63
C ALA A 154 5.56 1.07 1.24
N LEU A 155 5.76 1.84 2.32
CA LEU A 155 4.68 2.59 2.98
C LEU A 155 4.24 3.78 2.13
N GLY A 156 5.19 4.60 1.67
CA GLY A 156 4.93 5.84 0.96
C GLY A 156 4.22 5.61 -0.37
N SER A 157 4.71 4.66 -1.17
CA SER A 157 4.09 4.26 -2.43
C SER A 157 2.69 3.69 -2.23
N SER A 158 2.48 2.82 -1.23
CA SER A 158 1.17 2.22 -0.94
C SER A 158 0.14 3.24 -0.46
N LEU A 159 0.51 4.13 0.47
CA LEU A 159 -0.38 5.16 1.01
C LEU A 159 -0.75 6.18 -0.07
N ALA A 160 0.23 6.64 -0.84
CA ALA A 160 -0.01 7.57 -1.94
C ALA A 160 -0.90 6.93 -3.01
N LEU A 161 -0.63 5.68 -3.41
CA LEU A 161 -1.48 4.95 -4.35
C LEU A 161 -2.90 4.83 -3.80
N GLY A 162 -3.07 4.50 -2.53
CA GLY A 162 -4.38 4.44 -1.89
C GLY A 162 -5.13 5.77 -1.97
N SER A 163 -4.48 6.88 -1.62
CA SER A 163 -5.06 8.22 -1.73
C SER A 163 -5.47 8.56 -3.16
N LEU A 164 -4.65 8.23 -4.16
CA LEU A 164 -4.97 8.44 -5.58
C LEU A 164 -6.21 7.65 -6.00
N LEU A 165 -6.30 6.38 -5.61
CA LEU A 165 -7.41 5.51 -5.93
C LEU A 165 -8.71 5.97 -5.24
N GLU A 166 -8.65 6.41 -3.98
CA GLU A 166 -9.79 6.99 -3.26
C GLU A 166 -10.31 8.27 -3.92
N ARG A 167 -9.41 9.15 -4.39
CA ARG A 167 -9.78 10.34 -5.18
C ARG A 167 -10.52 10.00 -6.47
N MET A 168 -10.27 8.80 -7.02
CA MET A 168 -10.99 8.26 -8.18
C MET A 168 -12.28 7.52 -7.80
N GLY A 169 -12.74 7.66 -6.56
CA GLY A 169 -14.00 7.08 -6.07
C GLY A 169 -13.93 5.58 -5.74
N LYS A 170 -12.72 5.04 -5.56
CA LYS A 170 -12.52 3.63 -5.20
C LYS A 170 -12.54 3.45 -3.69
N GLN A 171 -12.90 2.27 -3.25
CA GLN A 171 -12.70 1.85 -1.87
C GLN A 171 -11.35 1.14 -1.80
N VAL A 172 -10.47 1.60 -0.93
CA VAL A 172 -9.13 1.04 -0.80
C VAL A 172 -8.93 0.49 0.59
N LEU A 173 -8.29 -0.67 0.66
CA LEU A 173 -7.80 -1.21 1.91
C LEU A 173 -6.28 -1.42 1.82
N LEU A 174 -5.54 -0.73 2.68
CA LEU A 174 -4.09 -0.86 2.81
C LEU A 174 -3.76 -1.96 3.82
N VAL A 175 -3.02 -2.96 3.39
CA VAL A 175 -2.77 -4.16 4.18
C VAL A 175 -1.28 -4.49 4.21
N GLY A 176 -0.76 -4.78 5.40
CA GLY A 176 0.61 -5.25 5.58
C GLY A 176 0.67 -6.28 6.71
N PRO A 177 1.61 -7.23 6.71
CA PRO A 177 1.79 -8.19 7.79
C PRO A 177 2.60 -7.59 8.96
N PHE A 178 2.38 -6.31 9.27
CA PHE A 178 3.14 -5.54 10.25
C PHE A 178 2.27 -4.49 10.95
N ASP A 179 2.78 -3.98 12.06
CA ASP A 179 2.35 -2.70 12.62
C ASP A 179 3.26 -1.60 12.07
N VAL A 180 2.70 -0.45 11.69
CA VAL A 180 3.51 0.69 11.21
C VAL A 180 4.49 1.10 12.32
N PRO A 181 5.81 0.96 12.09
CA PRO A 181 6.81 1.31 13.09
C PRO A 181 6.69 2.78 13.52
N PRO A 182 6.97 3.12 14.79
CA PRO A 182 6.83 4.50 15.29
C PRO A 182 7.57 5.55 14.44
N GLY A 183 8.73 5.19 13.87
CA GLY A 183 9.52 6.07 13.01
C GLY A 183 8.86 6.40 11.65
N PHE A 184 7.87 5.62 11.20
CA PHE A 184 7.17 5.83 9.93
C PHE A 184 5.73 6.32 10.09
N ARG A 185 5.24 6.51 11.33
CA ARG A 185 3.87 6.99 11.58
C ARG A 185 3.57 8.38 11.02
N PHE A 186 4.60 9.15 10.69
CA PHE A 186 4.43 10.43 10.01
C PHE A 186 3.91 10.25 8.57
N LEU A 187 4.14 9.10 7.94
CA LEU A 187 3.59 8.75 6.63
C LEU A 187 2.12 8.33 6.73
N ASP A 188 1.75 7.68 7.84
CA ASP A 188 0.40 7.18 8.11
C ASP A 188 -0.20 7.80 9.40
N PRO A 189 -0.46 9.12 9.40
CA PRO A 189 -0.93 9.81 10.60
C PRO A 189 -2.32 9.36 11.05
N ASP A 190 -3.14 8.86 10.12
CA ASP A 190 -4.50 8.40 10.36
C ASP A 190 -4.59 6.89 10.68
N GLY A 191 -3.46 6.17 10.64
CA GLY A 191 -3.40 4.74 10.92
C GLY A 191 -4.20 3.90 9.93
N LEU A 192 -4.10 4.21 8.64
CA LEU A 192 -4.82 3.57 7.54
C LEU A 192 -4.36 2.14 7.30
N PHE A 193 -3.09 1.82 7.56
CA PHE A 193 -2.57 0.47 7.38
C PHE A 193 -3.20 -0.51 8.37
N ARG A 194 -3.75 -1.61 7.83
CA ARG A 194 -4.35 -2.69 8.62
C ARG A 194 -3.44 -3.90 8.64
N ARG A 195 -3.16 -4.42 9.84
CA ARG A 195 -2.34 -5.62 9.99
C ARG A 195 -3.11 -6.85 9.54
N PHE A 196 -2.63 -7.53 8.51
CA PHE A 196 -3.19 -8.81 8.06
C PHE A 196 -3.15 -9.84 9.20
N GLY A 197 -4.21 -10.63 9.35
CA GLY A 197 -4.31 -11.68 10.38
C GLY A 197 -4.63 -11.16 11.79
N ARG A 198 -4.58 -9.84 12.02
CA ARG A 198 -5.02 -9.21 13.28
C ARG A 198 -6.17 -8.25 13.06
N ASP A 199 -5.95 -7.21 12.26
CA ASP A 199 -6.92 -6.14 12.05
C ASP A 199 -7.85 -6.43 10.88
N VAL A 200 -7.40 -7.25 9.92
CA VAL A 200 -8.20 -7.72 8.79
C VAL A 200 -7.95 -9.20 8.54
N GLN A 201 -9.02 -9.95 8.29
CA GLN A 201 -8.99 -11.37 7.96
C GLN A 201 -9.33 -11.61 6.48
N PRO A 202 -8.88 -12.73 5.89
CA PRO A 202 -9.17 -13.07 4.49
C PRO A 202 -10.63 -12.89 4.05
N PRO A 203 -11.66 -13.28 4.83
CA PRO A 203 -13.06 -13.12 4.43
C PRO A 203 -13.49 -11.66 4.22
N GLU A 204 -12.87 -10.71 4.93
CA GLU A 204 -13.15 -9.28 4.75
C GLU A 204 -12.56 -8.76 3.43
N LEU A 205 -11.51 -9.40 2.94
CA LEU A 205 -10.83 -9.06 1.69
C LEU A 205 -11.56 -9.60 0.46
N GLU A 206 -12.43 -10.61 0.61
CA GLU A 206 -13.15 -11.25 -0.51
C GLU A 206 -14.11 -10.31 -1.25
N GLN A 207 -14.43 -9.16 -0.66
CA GLN A 207 -15.22 -8.14 -1.34
C GLN A 207 -14.40 -7.37 -2.39
N ALA A 208 -13.07 -7.38 -2.30
CA ALA A 208 -12.25 -6.68 -3.28
C ALA A 208 -12.39 -7.30 -4.68
N ASP A 209 -12.13 -6.48 -5.70
CA ASP A 209 -12.14 -6.88 -7.10
C ASP A 209 -10.77 -6.73 -7.77
N LEU A 210 -9.77 -6.20 -7.05
CA LEU A 210 -8.38 -6.15 -7.49
C LEU A 210 -7.44 -6.17 -6.28
N VAL A 211 -6.34 -6.93 -6.40
CA VAL A 211 -5.20 -6.86 -5.48
C VAL A 211 -4.03 -6.18 -6.18
N VAL A 212 -3.47 -5.15 -5.56
CA VAL A 212 -2.25 -4.47 -6.01
C VAL A 212 -1.14 -4.80 -5.03
N ILE A 213 -0.10 -5.46 -5.51
CA ILE A 213 1.10 -5.78 -4.74
C ILE A 213 2.14 -4.71 -5.06
N VAL A 214 2.57 -3.97 -4.05
CA VAL A 214 3.41 -2.78 -4.19
C VAL A 214 4.76 -3.04 -3.57
N ASP A 215 5.81 -2.70 -4.30
CA ASP A 215 7.21 -2.71 -3.86
C ASP A 215 7.77 -4.11 -3.54
N THR A 216 7.13 -5.14 -4.08
CA THR A 216 7.65 -6.51 -4.00
C THR A 216 7.05 -7.41 -5.06
N SER A 217 7.84 -8.38 -5.51
CA SER A 217 7.38 -9.48 -6.35
C SER A 217 7.88 -10.84 -5.87
N ALA A 218 8.18 -10.97 -4.57
CA ALA A 218 8.71 -12.20 -3.98
C ALA A 218 7.80 -12.75 -2.87
N TRP A 219 7.46 -14.04 -2.93
CA TRP A 219 6.58 -14.70 -1.96
C TRP A 219 7.10 -14.61 -0.53
N ALA A 220 8.41 -14.72 -0.34
CA ALA A 220 9.04 -14.63 0.98
C ALA A 220 8.82 -13.26 1.66
N GLN A 221 8.55 -12.22 0.87
CA GLN A 221 8.34 -10.87 1.37
C GLN A 221 6.87 -10.58 1.71
N LEU A 222 5.92 -11.44 1.33
CA LEU A 222 4.48 -11.21 1.59
C LEU A 222 4.01 -11.70 2.97
N GLY A 223 4.84 -12.47 3.68
CA GLY A 223 4.56 -12.95 5.04
C GLY A 223 3.23 -13.69 5.15
N GLU A 224 2.43 -13.33 6.16
CA GLU A 224 1.14 -13.96 6.44
C GLU A 224 0.12 -13.80 5.30
N ALA A 225 0.22 -12.72 4.51
CA ALA A 225 -0.66 -12.47 3.38
C ALA A 225 -0.38 -13.40 2.18
N ALA A 226 0.79 -14.03 2.12
CA ALA A 226 1.22 -14.86 0.98
C ALA A 226 0.21 -15.99 0.67
N GLN A 227 -0.31 -16.67 1.70
CA GLN A 227 -1.24 -17.77 1.50
C GLN A 227 -2.58 -17.30 0.92
N TRP A 228 -3.07 -16.14 1.35
CA TRP A 228 -4.28 -15.54 0.79
C TRP A 228 -4.06 -15.08 -0.65
N ILE A 229 -2.92 -14.44 -0.97
CA ILE A 229 -2.58 -14.02 -2.34
C ILE A 229 -2.46 -15.22 -3.29
N ARG A 230 -2.02 -16.39 -2.81
CA ARG A 230 -1.99 -17.63 -3.60
C ARG A 230 -3.38 -18.20 -3.92
N THR A 231 -4.32 -18.05 -2.99
CA THR A 231 -5.61 -18.76 -3.04
C THR A 231 -6.76 -17.89 -3.53
N THR A 232 -6.62 -16.57 -3.46
CA THR A 232 -7.61 -15.65 -4.00
C THR A 232 -7.78 -15.82 -5.50
N ARG A 233 -9.05 -15.71 -5.95
CA ARG A 233 -9.42 -15.68 -7.38
C ARG A 233 -9.45 -14.28 -7.97
N MET A 234 -9.21 -13.26 -7.15
CA MET A 234 -9.16 -11.88 -7.62
C MET A 234 -8.01 -11.69 -8.61
N PRO A 235 -8.18 -10.82 -9.61
CA PRO A 235 -7.05 -10.39 -10.41
C PRO A 235 -6.02 -9.69 -9.51
N LYS A 236 -4.76 -9.86 -9.89
CA LYS A 236 -3.60 -9.35 -9.15
C LYS A 236 -2.72 -8.58 -10.12
N ILE A 237 -2.21 -7.45 -9.67
CA ILE A 237 -1.16 -6.72 -10.36
C ILE A 237 0.00 -6.46 -9.40
N VAL A 238 1.21 -6.38 -9.94
CA VAL A 238 2.42 -5.98 -9.21
C VAL A 238 2.88 -4.64 -9.77
N LEU A 239 3.13 -3.67 -8.88
CA LEU A 239 3.80 -2.41 -9.20
C LEU A 239 5.10 -2.35 -8.38
N ASP A 240 6.23 -2.52 -9.05
CA ASP A 240 7.49 -2.80 -8.37
C ASP A 240 8.70 -2.36 -9.22
N HIS A 241 9.78 -1.95 -8.57
CA HIS A 241 11.03 -1.54 -9.21
C HIS A 241 12.17 -2.57 -9.01
N HIS A 242 11.96 -3.65 -8.26
CA HIS A 242 13.02 -4.64 -8.05
C HIS A 242 13.33 -5.45 -9.33
N LEU A 243 14.60 -5.77 -9.57
CA LEU A 243 15.00 -6.58 -10.73
C LEU A 243 14.49 -8.04 -10.66
N SER A 244 14.48 -8.62 -9.47
CA SER A 244 14.03 -10.01 -9.26
C SER A 244 12.51 -10.13 -9.39
N SER A 245 12.02 -11.28 -9.84
CA SER A 245 10.60 -11.60 -9.78
C SER A 245 10.31 -13.08 -9.61
N GLU A 246 9.27 -13.37 -8.84
CA GLU A 246 8.65 -14.69 -8.74
C GLU A 246 7.25 -14.64 -9.38
N ASP A 247 6.75 -15.77 -9.86
CA ASP A 247 5.37 -15.83 -10.37
C ASP A 247 4.37 -15.75 -9.20
N LEU A 248 3.82 -14.56 -8.99
CA LEU A 248 2.75 -14.29 -8.03
C LEU A 248 1.35 -14.58 -8.61
N GLY A 249 1.26 -15.04 -9.86
CA GLY A 249 0.03 -15.13 -10.64
C GLY A 249 -0.61 -13.76 -10.86
N ALA A 250 0.23 -12.73 -11.05
CA ALA A 250 -0.15 -11.33 -11.17
C ALA A 250 0.39 -10.76 -12.49
N GLU A 251 -0.27 -9.73 -13.02
CA GLU A 251 0.29 -8.96 -14.13
C GLU A 251 1.33 -7.98 -13.59
N GLU A 252 2.55 -8.04 -14.11
CA GLU A 252 3.67 -7.24 -13.62
C GLU A 252 3.82 -5.92 -14.39
N PHE A 253 3.82 -4.82 -13.64
CA PHE A 253 4.16 -3.48 -14.11
C PHE A 253 5.43 -3.04 -13.41
N LYS A 254 6.57 -3.33 -14.03
CA LYS A 254 7.88 -3.14 -13.41
C LYS A 254 8.81 -2.28 -14.22
N ASP A 255 9.56 -1.43 -13.52
CA ASP A 255 10.66 -0.67 -14.09
C ASP A 255 11.87 -0.73 -13.16
N PRO A 256 12.82 -1.65 -13.43
CA PRO A 256 14.05 -1.76 -12.65
C PRO A 256 15.01 -0.59 -12.77
N THR A 257 14.74 0.38 -13.64
CA THR A 257 15.53 1.61 -13.76
C THR A 257 15.03 2.73 -12.85
N ALA A 258 13.84 2.59 -12.28
CA ALA A 258 13.30 3.52 -11.29
C ALA A 258 13.98 3.34 -9.93
N GLU A 259 14.26 4.46 -9.28
CA GLU A 259 14.91 4.53 -7.97
C GLU A 259 14.07 3.95 -6.82
N ALA A 260 12.74 3.96 -6.97
CA ALA A 260 11.77 3.57 -5.96
C ALA A 260 10.41 3.25 -6.62
N THR A 261 9.59 2.42 -5.96
CA THR A 261 8.19 2.21 -6.33
C THR A 261 7.37 3.50 -6.20
N GLY A 262 7.71 4.38 -5.25
CA GLY A 262 7.15 5.74 -5.14
C GLY A 262 7.29 6.54 -6.43
N ARG A 263 8.42 6.41 -7.13
CA ARG A 263 8.63 7.06 -8.43
C ARG A 263 7.62 6.60 -9.48
N LEU A 264 7.25 5.31 -9.45
CA LEU A 264 6.26 4.73 -10.36
C LEU A 264 4.84 5.21 -10.05
N VAL A 265 4.49 5.32 -8.76
CA VAL A 265 3.20 5.86 -8.34
C VAL A 265 3.05 7.35 -8.70
N TYR A 266 4.13 8.13 -8.58
CA TYR A 266 4.16 9.51 -9.07
C TYR A 266 3.91 9.58 -10.58
N GLU A 267 4.57 8.73 -11.35
CA GLU A 267 4.40 8.65 -12.80
C GLU A 267 2.99 8.24 -13.21
N LEU A 268 2.41 7.28 -12.49
CA LEU A 268 1.01 6.87 -12.64
C LEU A 268 0.07 8.05 -12.43
N ALA A 269 0.26 8.83 -11.35
CA ALA A 269 -0.55 10.00 -11.06
C ALA A 269 -0.48 11.03 -12.21
N CYS A 270 0.73 11.28 -12.73
CA CYS A 270 0.95 12.22 -13.83
C CYS A 270 0.28 11.75 -15.13
N ARG A 271 0.47 10.49 -15.52
CA ARG A 271 -0.10 9.93 -16.75
C ARG A 271 -1.62 9.77 -16.68
N TRP A 272 -2.16 9.51 -15.49
CA TRP A 272 -3.61 9.44 -15.28
C TRP A 272 -4.24 10.83 -15.05
N GLY A 273 -3.43 11.88 -14.87
CA GLY A 273 -3.92 13.24 -14.64
C GLY A 273 -4.57 13.45 -13.27
N ILE A 274 -4.12 12.70 -12.25
CA ILE A 274 -4.62 12.81 -10.88
C ILE A 274 -3.72 13.75 -10.08
N PRO A 275 -4.23 14.86 -9.53
CA PRO A 275 -3.43 15.77 -8.74
C PRO A 275 -3.10 15.16 -7.36
N LEU A 276 -1.84 15.28 -6.97
CA LEU A 276 -1.38 14.97 -5.62
C LEU A 276 -1.90 16.02 -4.63
N ASP A 277 -2.26 15.57 -3.43
CA ASP A 277 -2.32 16.48 -2.28
C ASP A 277 -0.99 16.53 -1.55
N ARG A 278 -0.96 17.36 -0.51
CA ARG A 278 0.21 17.52 0.33
C ARG A 278 0.65 16.20 0.97
N MET A 279 -0.27 15.36 1.42
CA MET A 279 0.08 14.14 2.16
C MET A 279 0.65 13.08 1.22
N SER A 280 -0.04 12.80 0.11
CA SER A 280 0.46 11.93 -0.97
C SER A 280 1.80 12.43 -1.53
N ALA A 281 2.01 13.74 -1.67
CA ALA A 281 3.32 14.27 -2.07
C ALA A 281 4.41 14.01 -1.02
N VAL A 282 4.12 14.12 0.28
CA VAL A 282 5.09 13.78 1.35
C VAL A 282 5.40 12.29 1.36
N GLN A 283 4.38 11.45 1.17
CA GLN A 283 4.52 10.00 1.11
C GLN A 283 5.41 9.58 -0.08
N LEU A 284 5.17 10.16 -1.26
CA LEU A 284 5.98 9.92 -2.46
C LEU A 284 7.38 10.54 -2.39
N PHE A 285 7.60 11.58 -1.58
CA PHE A 285 8.93 12.16 -1.37
C PHE A 285 9.78 11.34 -0.39
N ALA A 286 9.12 10.68 0.56
CA ALA A 286 9.82 9.82 1.52
C ALA A 286 10.21 8.48 0.89
N ALA A 287 9.36 7.96 -0.01
CA ALA A 287 9.65 6.82 -0.88
C ALA A 287 10.81 7.14 -1.82
#